data_AF-A0A0B3ALX4-F1
#
_entry.id   AF-A0A0B3ALX4-F1
#
_cell.length_a   1.000
_cell.length_b   1.000
_cell.length_c   1.000
_cell.angle_alpha   90.00
_cell.angle_beta   90.00
_cell.angle_gamma   90.00
#
_symmetry.space_group_name_H-M   'P 1'
#
loop_
_entity.id
_entity.type
_entity.pdbx_description
1 polymer ?
#
loop_
_entity_poly.entity_id
_entity_poly.type
_entity_poly.pdbx_seq_one_letter_code
_entity_poly.pdbx_strand_id
1 'polypeptide(L)'
;MFHYAEMTVLAACVELKAEAAVVDEKMTRIVLENPGRIIRVLAKRMHHKPSMDGARLEALQAELRGLRIIRSSELATIAYELGMLRHYIPDPSVMPQPKAELIDAILWGLKLNGCAISEKEIKQVVKIEGK
;
A
#
# COMPACT_ATOMS: atom_id res chain seq x y z
N MET A 1 -10.39 -6.58 9.76
CA MET A 1 -9.64 -7.12 8.59
C MET A 1 -9.73 -6.17 7.41
N PHE A 2 -10.93 -5.66 7.13
CA PHE A 2 -11.11 -4.37 6.44
C PHE A 2 -11.56 -3.36 7.49
N HIS A 3 -11.01 -2.15 7.44
CA HIS A 3 -11.45 -1.09 8.33
C HIS A 3 -12.72 -0.47 7.75
N TYR A 4 -13.71 -0.17 8.59
CA TYR A 4 -14.99 0.41 8.13
C TYR A 4 -14.76 1.66 7.28
N ALA A 5 -13.90 2.56 7.78
CA ALA A 5 -13.52 3.79 7.08
C ALA A 5 -12.97 3.54 5.66
N GLU A 6 -12.21 2.47 5.46
CA GLU A 6 -11.62 2.15 4.16
C GLU A 6 -12.67 1.64 3.17
N MET A 7 -13.62 0.83 3.64
CA MET A 7 -14.76 0.42 2.82
C MET A 7 -15.66 1.62 2.48
N THR A 8 -15.81 2.57 3.39
CA THR A 8 -16.52 3.83 3.11
C THR A 8 -15.81 4.64 2.02
N VAL A 9 -14.47 4.69 2.04
CA VAL A 9 -13.69 5.32 0.96
C VAL A 9 -13.92 4.62 -0.37
N LEU A 10 -13.87 3.28 -0.43
CA LEU A 10 -14.14 2.55 -1.66
C LEU A 10 -15.56 2.78 -2.18
N ALA A 11 -16.56 2.77 -1.29
CA ALA A 11 -17.95 3.06 -1.66
C ALA A 11 -18.07 4.49 -2.22
N ALA A 12 -17.44 5.47 -1.57
CA ALA A 12 -17.40 6.84 -2.07
C ALA A 12 -16.70 6.93 -3.43
N CYS A 13 -15.64 6.17 -3.68
CA CYS A 13 -14.99 6.11 -4.99
C CYS A 13 -15.92 5.58 -6.09
N VAL A 14 -16.76 4.59 -5.79
CA VAL A 14 -17.78 4.09 -6.74
C VAL A 14 -18.81 5.18 -7.04
N GLU A 15 -19.40 5.77 -6.01
CA GLU A 15 -20.42 6.82 -6.13
C GLU A 15 -19.90 8.06 -6.90
N LEU A 16 -18.67 8.48 -6.58
CA LEU A 16 -18.03 9.64 -7.21
C LEU A 16 -17.38 9.32 -8.56
N LYS A 17 -17.41 8.07 -9.00
CA LYS A 17 -16.73 7.58 -10.23
C LYS A 17 -15.25 7.96 -10.24
N ALA A 18 -14.59 7.83 -9.10
CA ALA A 18 -13.18 8.14 -8.95
C ALA A 18 -12.33 7.16 -9.76
N GLU A 19 -11.26 7.66 -10.38
CA GLU A 19 -10.33 6.82 -11.15
C GLU A 19 -9.32 6.08 -10.27
N ALA A 20 -9.12 6.56 -9.04
CA ALA A 20 -8.15 6.01 -8.11
C ALA A 20 -8.59 6.22 -6.65
N ALA A 21 -8.14 5.32 -5.78
CA ALA A 21 -8.24 5.43 -4.33
C ALA A 21 -6.84 5.30 -3.71
N VAL A 22 -6.57 6.12 -2.70
CA VAL A 22 -5.36 5.99 -1.89
C VAL A 22 -5.71 5.25 -0.60
N VAL A 23 -5.02 4.14 -0.32
CA VAL A 23 -5.30 3.29 0.85
C VAL A 23 -4.04 2.85 1.56
N ASP A 24 -4.10 2.69 2.89
CA ASP A 24 -2.96 2.22 3.68
C ASP A 24 -2.85 0.70 3.73
N GLU A 25 -3.98 0.00 3.62
CA GLU A 25 -4.05 -1.43 3.91
C GLU A 25 -3.77 -2.30 2.67
N LYS A 26 -2.86 -3.25 2.87
CA LYS A 26 -2.48 -4.22 1.84
C LYS A 26 -3.64 -5.14 1.45
N MET A 27 -4.57 -5.37 2.38
CA MET A 27 -5.68 -6.30 2.18
C MET A 27 -6.66 -5.80 1.12
N THR A 28 -6.96 -4.52 1.11
CA THR A 28 -7.88 -3.90 0.14
C THR A 28 -7.38 -4.08 -1.29
N ARG A 29 -6.09 -3.83 -1.52
CA ARG A 29 -5.47 -4.10 -2.81
C ARG A 29 -5.52 -5.58 -3.19
N ILE A 30 -5.28 -6.49 -2.26
CA ILE A 30 -5.34 -7.93 -2.52
C ILE A 30 -6.74 -8.38 -2.95
N VAL A 31 -7.82 -7.86 -2.32
CA VAL A 31 -9.20 -8.19 -2.72
C VAL A 31 -9.45 -7.82 -4.17
N LEU A 32 -9.01 -6.63 -4.57
CA LEU A 32 -9.33 -6.06 -5.88
C LEU A 32 -8.47 -6.68 -6.98
N GLU A 33 -7.16 -6.78 -6.75
CA GLU A 33 -6.20 -7.19 -7.77
C GLU A 33 -5.93 -8.69 -7.81
N ASN A 34 -6.05 -9.41 -6.68
CA ASN A 34 -5.73 -10.84 -6.62
C ASN A 34 -6.49 -11.56 -5.49
N PRO A 35 -7.82 -11.71 -5.61
CA PRO A 35 -8.63 -12.23 -4.51
C PRO A 35 -8.30 -13.68 -4.16
N GLY A 36 -7.84 -14.50 -5.10
CA GLY A 36 -7.39 -15.88 -4.81
C GLY A 36 -6.23 -15.94 -3.81
N ARG A 37 -5.42 -14.87 -3.72
CA ARG A 37 -4.35 -14.75 -2.74
C ARG A 37 -4.87 -14.49 -1.33
N ILE A 38 -6.08 -13.94 -1.18
CA ILE A 38 -6.64 -13.58 0.13
C ILE A 38 -6.82 -14.80 1.02
N ILE A 39 -7.35 -15.91 0.49
CA ILE A 39 -7.54 -17.15 1.26
C ILE A 39 -6.21 -17.60 1.86
N ARG A 40 -5.12 -17.54 1.08
CA ARG A 40 -3.80 -17.96 1.54
C ARG A 40 -3.26 -17.05 2.65
N VAL A 41 -3.48 -15.74 2.53
CA VAL A 41 -3.05 -14.76 3.54
C VAL A 41 -3.84 -14.95 4.84
N LEU A 42 -5.15 -15.14 4.73
CA LEU A 42 -6.03 -15.31 5.88
C LEU A 42 -5.83 -16.67 6.56
N ALA A 43 -5.64 -17.74 5.78
CA ALA A 43 -5.38 -19.06 6.32
C ALA A 43 -4.10 -19.09 7.18
N LYS A 44 -3.06 -18.36 6.76
CA LYS A 44 -1.83 -18.21 7.55
C LYS A 44 -2.03 -17.46 8.85
N ARG A 45 -2.96 -16.49 8.90
CA ARG A 45 -3.22 -15.67 10.10
C ARG A 45 -4.19 -16.34 11.07
N MET A 46 -5.19 -17.06 10.56
CA MET A 46 -6.29 -17.60 11.37
C MET A 46 -6.09 -19.05 11.80
N HIS A 47 -5.02 -19.71 11.35
CA HIS A 47 -4.76 -21.15 11.55
C HIS A 47 -5.95 -22.05 11.13
N HIS A 48 -6.82 -21.55 10.25
CA HIS A 48 -7.98 -22.23 9.70
C HIS A 48 -8.13 -21.84 8.22
N LYS A 49 -8.75 -22.69 7.40
CA LYS A 49 -8.94 -22.41 5.97
C LYS A 49 -10.29 -21.69 5.76
N PRO A 50 -10.30 -20.36 5.52
CA PRO A 50 -11.56 -19.65 5.31
C PRO A 50 -12.21 -20.07 3.99
N SER A 51 -13.53 -20.11 3.97
CA SER A 51 -14.33 -20.20 2.75
C SER A 51 -14.53 -18.79 2.16
N MET A 52 -14.78 -18.73 0.85
CA MET A 52 -15.09 -17.50 0.15
C MET A 52 -16.31 -17.72 -0.73
N ASP A 53 -17.25 -16.77 -0.67
CA ASP A 53 -18.41 -16.72 -1.56
C ASP A 53 -17.98 -16.06 -2.87
N GLY A 54 -17.83 -16.88 -3.92
CA GLY A 54 -17.38 -16.42 -5.22
C GLY A 54 -18.33 -15.41 -5.86
N ALA A 55 -19.64 -15.59 -5.71
CA ALA A 55 -20.63 -14.71 -6.31
C ALA A 55 -20.58 -13.29 -5.70
N ARG A 56 -20.42 -13.19 -4.37
CA ARG A 56 -20.26 -11.89 -3.69
C ARG A 56 -18.93 -11.22 -4.04
N LEU A 57 -17.87 -12.00 -4.17
CA LEU A 57 -16.57 -11.47 -4.58
C LEU A 57 -16.64 -10.90 -6.00
N GLU A 58 -17.23 -11.65 -6.94
CA GLU A 58 -17.40 -11.19 -8.32
C GLU A 58 -18.25 -9.92 -8.40
N ALA A 59 -19.33 -9.83 -7.61
CA ALA A 59 -20.13 -8.61 -7.51
C ALA A 59 -19.28 -7.42 -7.00
N LEU A 60 -18.52 -7.61 -5.93
CA LEU A 60 -17.63 -6.56 -5.40
C LEU A 60 -16.56 -6.12 -6.43
N GLN A 61 -15.97 -7.08 -7.15
CA GLN A 61 -14.99 -6.78 -8.20
C GLN A 61 -15.62 -6.09 -9.42
N ALA A 62 -16.88 -6.36 -9.71
CA ALA A 62 -17.61 -5.68 -10.78
C ALA A 62 -17.85 -4.21 -10.42
N GLU A 63 -18.29 -3.93 -9.19
CA GLU A 63 -18.51 -2.56 -8.69
C GLU A 63 -17.21 -1.73 -8.68
N LEU A 64 -16.10 -2.36 -8.30
CA LEU A 64 -14.80 -1.69 -8.18
C LEU A 64 -13.93 -1.82 -9.44
N ARG A 65 -14.52 -2.27 -10.55
CA ARG A 65 -13.79 -2.48 -11.80
C ARG A 65 -13.25 -1.16 -12.33
N GLY A 66 -11.94 -1.13 -12.59
CA GLY A 66 -11.26 0.05 -13.14
C GLY A 66 -10.77 1.04 -12.08
N LEU A 67 -11.14 0.86 -10.81
CA LEU A 67 -10.59 1.66 -9.71
C LEU A 67 -9.12 1.28 -9.49
N ARG A 68 -8.21 2.24 -9.65
CA ARG A 68 -6.79 2.04 -9.36
C ARG A 68 -6.53 2.21 -7.87
N ILE A 69 -5.76 1.31 -7.27
CA ILE A 69 -5.36 1.41 -5.87
C ILE A 69 -3.92 1.87 -5.79
N ILE A 70 -3.71 3.00 -5.10
CA ILE A 70 -2.39 3.53 -4.78
C ILE A 70 -2.22 3.40 -3.26
N ARG A 71 -1.10 2.83 -2.80
CA ARG A 71 -0.83 2.79 -1.37
C ARG A 71 -0.09 4.03 -0.90
N SER A 72 -0.30 4.43 0.36
CA SER A 72 0.44 5.57 0.93
C SER A 72 1.96 5.39 0.86
N SER A 73 2.46 4.16 0.96
CA SER A 73 3.88 3.89 0.73
C SER A 73 4.33 4.21 -0.70
N GLU A 74 3.51 3.90 -1.70
CA GLU A 74 3.78 4.21 -3.10
C GLU A 74 3.67 5.72 -3.35
N LEU A 75 2.69 6.38 -2.75
CA LEU A 75 2.55 7.83 -2.82
C LEU A 75 3.78 8.57 -2.26
N ALA A 76 4.31 8.10 -1.12
CA ALA A 76 5.52 8.65 -0.54
C ALA A 76 6.77 8.36 -1.39
N THR A 77 6.86 7.17 -1.99
CA THR A 77 7.94 6.86 -2.95
C THR A 77 7.89 7.79 -4.16
N ILE A 78 6.71 8.05 -4.73
CA ILE A 78 6.54 8.99 -5.84
C ILE A 78 6.93 10.42 -5.42
N ALA A 79 6.54 10.87 -4.22
CA ALA A 79 6.92 12.19 -3.72
C ALA A 79 8.45 12.34 -3.56
N TYR A 80 9.13 11.26 -3.15
CA TYR A 80 10.59 11.19 -3.12
C TYR A 80 11.20 11.27 -4.53
N GLU A 81 10.70 10.48 -5.49
CA GLU A 81 11.17 10.47 -6.89
C GLU A 81 11.01 11.85 -7.56
N LEU A 82 9.88 12.51 -7.34
CA LEU A 82 9.59 13.86 -7.83
C LEU A 82 10.44 14.95 -7.15
N GLY A 83 11.22 14.58 -6.13
CA GLY A 83 12.10 15.50 -5.42
C GLY A 83 11.40 16.43 -4.43
N MET A 84 10.13 16.16 -4.10
CA MET A 84 9.36 16.98 -3.14
C MET A 84 9.96 16.93 -1.74
N LEU A 85 10.76 15.90 -1.44
CA LEU A 85 11.37 15.65 -0.13
C LEU A 85 12.87 15.99 -0.09
N ARG A 86 13.42 16.62 -1.14
CA ARG A 86 14.86 16.92 -1.25
C ARG A 86 15.41 17.75 -0.10
N HIS A 87 14.60 18.62 0.49
CA HIS A 87 14.99 19.47 1.62
C HIS A 87 15.28 18.68 2.90
N TYR A 88 14.90 17.40 2.95
CA TYR A 88 15.17 16.50 4.06
C TYR A 88 16.38 15.57 3.81
N ILE A 89 17.09 15.73 2.69
CA ILE A 89 18.29 14.93 2.40
C ILE A 89 19.36 15.27 3.46
N PRO A 90 19.89 14.28 4.21
CA PRO A 90 20.94 14.49 5.19
C PRO A 90 22.21 15.07 4.58
N ASP A 91 23.01 15.73 5.42
CA ASP A 91 24.32 16.23 5.01
C ASP A 91 25.23 15.06 4.55
N PRO A 92 25.74 15.08 3.30
CA PRO A 92 26.62 14.04 2.78
C PRO A 92 27.93 13.87 3.58
N SER A 93 28.35 14.89 4.34
CA SER A 93 29.52 14.82 5.23
C SER A 93 29.28 13.97 6.48
N VAL A 94 28.02 13.79 6.87
CA VAL A 94 27.61 13.00 8.04
C VAL A 94 27.21 11.59 7.62
N MET A 95 26.69 11.42 6.40
CA MET A 95 26.08 10.18 5.96
C MET A 95 26.48 9.80 4.52
N PRO A 96 27.04 8.59 4.29
CA PRO A 96 27.57 8.20 2.98
C PRO A 96 26.53 8.07 1.86
N GLN A 97 25.27 7.75 2.21
CA GLN A 97 24.18 7.49 1.25
C GLN A 97 22.91 8.27 1.65
N PRO A 98 22.95 9.62 1.64
CA PRO A 98 21.92 10.44 2.27
C PRO A 98 20.55 10.28 1.59
N LYS A 99 20.54 10.03 0.28
CA LYS A 99 19.33 9.71 -0.48
C LYS A 99 18.69 8.39 -0.06
N ALA A 100 19.49 7.33 0.02
CA ALA A 100 19.03 6.01 0.43
C ALA A 100 18.49 6.03 1.87
N GLU A 101 19.16 6.77 2.76
CA GLU A 101 18.68 6.96 4.12
C GLU A 101 17.34 7.69 4.16
N LEU A 102 17.18 8.77 3.37
CA LEU A 102 15.94 9.52 3.36
C LEU A 102 14.75 8.63 2.99
N ILE A 103 14.84 7.87 1.90
CA ILE A 103 13.74 6.98 1.49
C ILE A 103 13.52 5.83 2.48
N ASP A 104 14.59 5.28 3.08
CA ASP A 104 14.45 4.26 4.13
C ASP A 104 13.71 4.81 5.35
N ALA A 105 14.12 5.99 5.84
CA ALA A 105 13.51 6.67 6.97
C ALA A 105 12.03 7.01 6.73
N ILE A 106 11.67 7.48 5.54
CA ILE A 106 10.26 7.76 5.17
C ILE A 106 9.42 6.48 5.23
N LEU A 107 9.90 5.39 4.63
CA LEU A 107 9.15 4.14 4.56
C LEU A 107 9.02 3.46 5.93
N TRP A 108 10.05 3.53 6.76
CA TRP A 108 9.96 3.12 8.16
C TRP A 108 9.01 4.00 8.95
N GLY A 109 9.04 5.32 8.74
CA GLY A 109 8.08 6.25 9.32
C GLY A 109 6.64 5.83 9.01
N LEU A 110 6.33 5.54 7.75
CA LEU A 110 5.00 5.05 7.36
C LEU A 110 4.64 3.72 8.04
N LYS A 111 5.57 2.77 8.07
CA LYS A 111 5.36 1.47 8.73
C LYS A 111 5.04 1.62 10.21
N LEU A 112 5.79 2.47 10.92
CA LEU A 112 5.61 2.73 12.34
C LEU A 112 4.33 3.52 12.64
N ASN A 113 3.84 4.30 11.67
CA ASN A 113 2.56 5.00 11.74
C ASN A 113 1.36 4.18 11.23
N GLY A 114 1.52 2.88 11.01
CA GLY A 114 0.41 1.96 10.70
C GLY A 114 0.19 1.63 9.23
N CYS A 115 1.02 2.13 8.30
CA CYS A 115 0.93 1.72 6.90
C CYS A 115 1.34 0.25 6.72
N ALA A 116 0.58 -0.53 5.96
CA ALA A 116 0.78 -1.97 5.80
C ALA A 116 1.92 -2.31 4.80
N ILE A 117 3.15 -1.87 5.11
CA ILE A 117 4.38 -2.18 4.35
C ILE A 117 5.30 -3.12 5.14
N SER A 118 5.79 -4.18 4.49
CA SER A 118 6.76 -5.10 5.11
C SER A 118 8.19 -4.58 4.99
N GLU A 119 9.07 -4.99 5.91
CA GLU A 119 10.51 -4.68 5.84
C GLU A 119 11.13 -5.12 4.51
N LYS A 120 10.68 -6.25 3.96
CA LYS A 120 11.13 -6.72 2.64
C LYS A 120 10.73 -5.73 1.53
N GLU A 121 9.52 -5.20 1.56
CA GLU A 121 9.06 -4.16 0.62
C GLU A 121 9.90 -2.88 0.78
N ILE A 122 10.17 -2.45 2.02
CA ILE A 122 11.04 -1.28 2.30
C ILE A 122 12.41 -1.47 1.66
N LYS A 123 13.11 -2.57 1.99
CA LYS A 123 14.43 -2.89 1.45
C LYS A 123 14.45 -2.95 -0.08
N GLN A 124 13.36 -3.39 -0.70
CA GLN A 124 13.23 -3.41 -2.15
C GLN A 124 13.14 -2.01 -2.74
N VAL A 125 12.30 -1.14 -2.17
CA VAL A 125 12.15 0.24 -2.65
C VAL A 125 13.46 1.01 -2.46
N VAL A 126 14.10 0.93 -1.29
CA VAL A 126 15.39 1.60 -1.01
C VAL A 126 16.47 1.17 -2.00
N LYS A 127 16.51 -0.12 -2.37
CA LYS A 127 17.47 -0.63 -3.35
C LYS A 127 17.25 -0.07 -4.77
N ILE A 128 16.00 0.24 -5.14
CA ILE A 128 15.65 0.75 -6.46
C ILE A 128 15.87 2.28 -6.48
N GLU A 129 15.32 2.99 -5.49
CA GLU A 129 15.21 4.45 -5.45
C GLU A 129 16.35 5.17 -4.71
N GLY A 130 17.12 4.48 -3.87
CA GLY A 130 18.19 5.06 -3.06
C GLY A 130 19.46 5.44 -3.84
N LYS A 131 19.39 5.57 -5.17
CA LYS A 131 20.52 5.87 -6.06
C LYS A 131 20.74 7.37 -6.29
#